data_AF-A0A2I2GKX6-F1
#
_entry.id   AF-A0A2I2GKX6-F1
#
_cell.length_a   1.000
_cell.length_b   1.000
_cell.length_c   1.000
_cell.angle_alpha   90.00
_cell.angle_beta   90.00
_cell.angle_gamma   90.00
#
_symmetry.space_group_name_H-M   'P 1'
#
loop_
_entity.id
_entity.type
_entity.pdbx_description
1 polymer ?
#
loop_
_entity_poly.entity_id
_entity_poly.type
_entity_poly.pdbx_seq_one_letter_code
_entity_poly.pdbx_strand_id
1 'polypeptide(L)'
;MAEVKFPTDDCPELESYVARLLDEAGVPNFIWGEAIISILGVPTQITSSSWAIPDSLIDTAAKVLDDAKFPPCTQGREHCRVFNSMSTHPYPDYHWHTDHRYPTEPPTFTTGVFLYRKSRLFWTFPEPPIGRPPPGDRFYMLTSDPRIRRLNPISRGPQSADPAVYPVKMPTPARYTEAMLLLTLRDLVGTHALMHWEIESGYMLGWDDQKDGDRNLDVDELDEPFREWAKIMLDAQYGERIGDVVAYRWRHRTYVEMKRKNLLPPPEGPLNTFIWRPLEDRLRECDLPVDLA
;
A
#
# COMPACT_ATOMS: atom_id res chain seq x y z
N MET A 1 26.51 -0.45 7.73
CA MET A 1 25.48 0.23 8.54
C MET A 1 25.37 -0.47 9.88
N ALA A 2 25.12 0.27 10.97
CA ALA A 2 25.02 -0.32 12.30
C ALA A 2 23.73 -1.13 12.46
N GLU A 3 23.74 -2.10 13.39
CA GLU A 3 22.54 -2.78 13.86
C GLU A 3 21.58 -1.79 14.52
N VAL A 4 20.28 -1.96 14.27
CA VAL A 4 19.23 -1.11 14.88
C VAL A 4 18.98 -1.56 16.31
N LYS A 5 18.87 -0.62 17.23
CA LYS A 5 18.51 -0.89 18.64
C LYS A 5 17.03 -0.65 18.86
N PHE A 6 16.39 -1.58 19.58
CA PHE A 6 15.00 -1.45 20.02
C PHE A 6 14.92 -0.88 21.45
N PRO A 7 13.91 -0.07 21.79
CA PRO A 7 12.78 0.30 20.94
C PRO A 7 13.13 1.36 19.88
N THR A 8 12.46 1.32 18.74
CA THR A 8 12.55 2.33 17.68
C THR A 8 11.21 2.49 16.99
N ASP A 9 10.87 3.73 16.64
CA ASP A 9 9.72 4.05 15.79
C ASP A 9 10.07 3.86 14.31
N ASP A 10 9.08 3.99 13.42
CA ASP A 10 9.34 3.93 11.97
C ASP A 10 10.32 5.02 11.54
N CYS A 11 11.40 4.61 10.87
CA CYS A 11 12.44 5.52 10.39
C CYS A 11 13.18 4.95 9.17
N PRO A 12 13.82 5.82 8.34
CA PRO A 12 14.63 5.38 7.21
C PRO A 12 15.74 4.39 7.57
N GLU A 13 16.34 4.52 8.75
CA GLU A 13 17.42 3.65 9.22
C GLU A 13 16.92 2.23 9.49
N LEU A 14 15.72 2.09 10.08
CA LEU A 14 15.07 0.81 10.29
C LEU A 14 14.78 0.13 8.94
N GLU A 15 14.21 0.87 7.99
CA GLU A 15 13.90 0.31 6.67
C GLU A 15 15.16 -0.12 5.91
N SER A 16 16.22 0.69 5.98
CA SER A 16 17.48 0.36 5.34
C SER A 16 18.14 -0.88 5.97
N TYR A 17 17.97 -1.05 7.29
CA TYR A 17 18.42 -2.26 7.99
C TYR A 17 17.63 -3.50 7.57
N VAL A 18 16.30 -3.41 7.47
CA VAL A 18 15.43 -4.51 7.00
C VAL A 18 15.73 -4.87 5.55
N ALA A 19 15.81 -3.89 4.63
CA ALA A 19 16.16 -4.13 3.23
C ALA A 19 17.47 -4.90 3.09
N ARG A 20 18.50 -4.49 3.87
CA ARG A 20 19.80 -5.17 3.87
C ARG A 20 19.70 -6.60 4.35
N LEU A 21 19.04 -6.86 5.47
CA LEU A 21 18.87 -8.21 6.01
C LEU A 21 18.20 -9.14 5.00
N LEU A 22 17.13 -8.67 4.36
CA LEU A 22 16.40 -9.44 3.36
C LEU A 22 17.22 -9.68 2.10
N ASP A 23 17.88 -8.65 1.55
CA ASP A 23 18.70 -8.79 0.34
C ASP A 23 19.94 -9.67 0.58
N GLU A 24 20.60 -9.58 1.74
CA GLU A 24 21.72 -10.46 2.12
C GLU A 24 21.29 -11.93 2.27
N ALA A 25 20.03 -12.16 2.67
CA ALA A 25 19.41 -13.49 2.73
C ALA A 25 18.87 -13.97 1.37
N GLY A 26 19.01 -13.18 0.30
CA GLY A 26 18.50 -13.50 -1.02
C GLY A 26 16.98 -13.45 -1.11
N VAL A 27 16.32 -12.66 -0.26
CA VAL A 27 14.87 -12.45 -0.24
C VAL A 27 14.53 -11.13 -0.96
N PRO A 28 13.96 -11.19 -2.17
CA PRO A 28 13.45 -10.01 -2.84
C PRO A 28 12.36 -9.32 -2.02
N ASN A 29 12.31 -7.99 -2.09
CA ASN A 29 11.44 -7.19 -1.22
C ASN A 29 11.24 -5.77 -1.78
N PHE A 30 10.18 -5.11 -1.33
CA PHE A 30 9.98 -3.67 -1.44
C PHE A 30 9.04 -3.19 -0.32
N ILE A 31 9.20 -1.93 0.11
CA ILE A 31 8.26 -1.29 1.05
C ILE A 31 6.98 -0.88 0.33
N TRP A 32 5.88 -0.73 1.07
CA TRP A 32 4.62 -0.18 0.59
C TRP A 32 3.84 0.52 1.71
N GLY A 33 2.68 1.10 1.43
CA GLY A 33 1.80 1.74 2.42
C GLY A 33 2.17 3.20 2.70
N GLU A 34 1.87 3.66 3.91
CA GLU A 34 2.00 5.06 4.33
C GLU A 34 3.42 5.62 4.20
N ALA A 35 4.43 4.78 4.36
CA ALA A 35 5.83 5.17 4.17
C ALA A 35 6.07 5.71 2.75
N ILE A 36 5.54 5.03 1.72
CA ILE A 36 5.64 5.49 0.33
C ILE A 36 4.87 6.79 0.14
N ILE A 37 3.64 6.84 0.63
CA ILE A 37 2.78 8.00 0.42
C ILE A 37 3.42 9.25 1.04
N SER A 38 4.05 9.11 2.21
CA SER A 38 4.82 10.16 2.87
C SER A 38 6.14 10.51 2.16
N ILE A 39 6.85 9.52 1.59
CA ILE A 39 8.02 9.76 0.72
C ILE A 39 7.61 10.57 -0.52
N LEU A 40 6.43 10.30 -1.08
CA LEU A 40 5.90 10.95 -2.27
C LEU A 40 5.23 12.29 -1.99
N GLY A 41 5.27 12.80 -0.75
CA GLY A 41 4.92 14.18 -0.43
C GLY A 41 3.62 14.37 0.34
N VAL A 42 2.90 13.30 0.69
CA VAL A 42 1.63 13.39 1.44
C VAL A 42 1.90 13.42 2.94
N PRO A 43 1.40 14.43 3.69
CA PRO A 43 1.59 14.51 5.13
C PRO A 43 0.67 13.51 5.86
N THR A 44 1.08 12.24 5.90
CA THR A 44 0.38 11.17 6.61
C THR A 44 1.19 10.66 7.80
N GLN A 45 0.49 10.08 8.78
CA GLN A 45 1.12 9.41 9.91
C GLN A 45 1.58 8.00 9.49
N ILE A 46 2.88 7.73 9.62
CA ILE A 46 3.42 6.40 9.37
C ILE A 46 3.31 5.60 10.66
N THR A 47 2.53 4.52 10.63
CA THR A 47 2.32 3.66 11.80
C THR A 47 3.15 2.39 11.73
N SER A 48 3.61 1.98 10.55
CA SER A 48 4.43 0.78 10.38
C SER A 48 5.26 0.82 9.10
N SER A 49 6.35 0.06 9.11
CA SER A 49 7.13 -0.25 7.92
C SER A 49 6.55 -1.52 7.29
N SER A 50 5.82 -1.37 6.19
CA SER A 50 5.13 -2.47 5.51
C SER A 50 5.93 -2.97 4.30
N TRP A 51 6.11 -4.29 4.19
CA TRP A 51 6.95 -4.94 3.18
C TRP A 51 6.19 -6.00 2.40
N ALA A 52 6.32 -5.97 1.07
CA ALA A 52 5.82 -7.03 0.21
C ALA A 52 6.95 -8.02 -0.10
N ILE A 53 6.69 -9.31 0.16
CA ILE A 53 7.66 -10.40 0.05
C ILE A 53 7.11 -11.47 -0.90
N PRO A 54 7.92 -12.02 -1.83
CA PRO A 54 7.51 -13.15 -2.66
C PRO A 54 6.96 -14.29 -1.80
N ASP A 55 5.80 -14.83 -2.19
CA ASP A 55 5.04 -15.80 -1.41
C ASP A 55 5.87 -17.00 -0.95
N SER A 56 6.74 -17.52 -1.83
CA SER A 56 7.60 -18.67 -1.55
C SER A 56 8.72 -18.40 -0.56
N LEU A 57 8.97 -17.14 -0.21
CA LEU A 57 10.09 -16.70 0.63
C LEU A 57 9.62 -15.98 1.90
N ILE A 58 8.31 -15.87 2.16
CA ILE A 58 7.81 -15.11 3.30
C ILE A 58 8.23 -15.70 4.65
N ASP A 59 8.24 -17.03 4.78
CA ASP A 59 8.69 -17.71 6.00
C ASP A 59 10.21 -17.52 6.21
N THR A 60 10.98 -17.49 5.11
CA THR A 60 12.41 -17.17 5.14
C THR A 60 12.64 -15.74 5.61
N ALA A 61 11.87 -14.78 5.07
CA ALA A 61 11.92 -13.38 5.48
C ALA A 61 11.60 -13.21 6.97
N ALA A 62 10.58 -13.91 7.47
CA ALA A 62 10.23 -13.89 8.88
C ALA A 62 11.36 -14.45 9.75
N LYS A 63 11.93 -15.59 9.36
CA LYS A 63 13.09 -16.16 10.05
C LYS A 63 14.29 -15.20 10.10
N VAL A 64 14.55 -14.46 9.03
CA VAL A 64 15.64 -13.47 8.98
C VAL A 64 15.43 -12.37 10.02
N LEU A 65 14.20 -11.87 10.20
CA LEU A 65 13.89 -10.86 11.21
C LEU A 65 13.93 -11.42 12.64
N ASP A 66 13.49 -12.67 12.84
CA ASP A 66 13.60 -13.36 14.14
C ASP A 66 15.07 -13.61 14.55
N ASP A 67 15.91 -14.02 13.59
CA ASP A 67 17.34 -14.22 13.82
C ASP A 67 18.02 -12.87 14.16
N ALA A 68 17.56 -11.78 13.54
CA ALA A 68 17.96 -10.40 13.83
C ALA A 68 17.30 -9.78 15.09
N LYS A 69 16.59 -10.59 15.89
CA LYS A 69 16.03 -10.19 17.19
C LYS A 69 15.03 -9.04 17.14
N PHE A 70 14.27 -8.93 16.05
CA PHE A 70 13.11 -8.03 16.02
C PHE A 70 12.12 -8.41 17.13
N PRO A 71 11.52 -7.44 17.85
CA PRO A 71 10.67 -7.77 19.00
C PRO A 71 9.37 -8.44 18.54
N PRO A 72 9.11 -9.71 18.90
CA PRO A 72 7.95 -10.43 18.41
C PRO A 72 6.66 -9.95 19.08
N CYS A 73 5.52 -10.22 18.45
CA CYS A 73 4.23 -10.03 19.12
C CYS A 73 4.10 -10.96 20.34
N THR A 74 3.73 -10.37 21.48
CA THR A 74 3.51 -11.07 22.75
C THR A 74 2.02 -11.25 23.09
N GLN A 75 1.13 -10.62 22.33
CA GLN A 75 -0.30 -10.53 22.62
C GLN A 75 -1.13 -11.60 21.89
N GLY A 76 -0.59 -12.21 20.83
CA GLY A 76 -1.35 -13.11 19.97
C GLY A 76 -2.43 -12.40 19.14
N ARG A 77 -3.06 -13.15 18.23
CA ARG A 77 -4.00 -12.57 17.24
C ARG A 77 -5.25 -11.96 17.85
N GLU A 78 -5.76 -12.54 18.93
CA GLU A 78 -7.02 -12.12 19.57
C GLU A 78 -6.91 -10.79 20.31
N HIS A 79 -5.70 -10.43 20.77
CA HIS A 79 -5.48 -9.22 21.58
C HIS A 79 -4.60 -8.19 20.90
N CYS A 80 -3.77 -8.58 19.92
CA CYS A 80 -2.91 -7.64 19.22
C CYS A 80 -3.76 -6.68 18.37
N ARG A 81 -3.55 -5.38 18.58
CA ARG A 81 -4.26 -4.30 17.89
C ARG A 81 -4.06 -4.27 16.37
N VAL A 82 -3.01 -4.92 15.87
CA VAL A 82 -2.79 -5.14 14.43
C VAL A 82 -3.96 -5.90 13.78
N PHE A 83 -4.63 -6.79 14.53
CA PHE A 83 -5.79 -7.56 14.06
C PHE A 83 -7.13 -7.01 14.55
N ASN A 84 -7.16 -5.76 15.02
CA ASN A 84 -8.41 -5.12 15.42
C ASN A 84 -9.41 -5.14 14.24
N SER A 85 -10.62 -5.64 14.47
CA SER A 85 -11.71 -5.69 13.48
C SER A 85 -12.19 -4.31 13.02
N MET A 86 -11.95 -3.28 13.83
CA MET A 86 -12.24 -1.87 13.48
C MET A 86 -11.08 -1.20 12.72
N SER A 87 -9.91 -1.84 12.62
CA SER A 87 -8.82 -1.35 11.77
C SER A 87 -9.20 -1.54 10.31
N THR A 88 -8.82 -0.59 9.46
CA THR A 88 -9.01 -0.69 8.01
C THR A 88 -7.76 -1.22 7.31
N HIS A 89 -6.63 -1.38 8.01
CA HIS A 89 -5.42 -1.96 7.43
C HIS A 89 -5.62 -3.44 7.07
N PRO A 90 -4.98 -3.93 5.99
CA PRO A 90 -4.89 -5.37 5.76
C PRO A 90 -4.12 -6.05 6.89
N TYR A 91 -4.43 -7.31 7.15
CA TYR A 91 -3.70 -8.06 8.17
C TYR A 91 -2.34 -8.55 7.62
N PRO A 92 -1.24 -8.32 8.33
CA PRO A 92 0.06 -8.85 7.92
C PRO A 92 0.13 -10.36 8.10
N ASP A 93 1.00 -11.01 7.32
CA ASP A 93 1.34 -12.42 7.50
C ASP A 93 2.26 -12.60 8.71
N TYR A 94 3.21 -11.66 8.88
CA TYR A 94 4.11 -11.58 10.03
C TYR A 94 4.24 -10.14 10.50
N HIS A 95 4.36 -9.94 11.81
CA HIS A 95 4.51 -8.61 12.40
C HIS A 95 5.41 -8.63 13.64
N TRP A 96 6.17 -7.56 13.81
CA TRP A 96 7.03 -7.28 14.97
C TRP A 96 6.73 -5.88 15.51
N HIS A 97 6.90 -5.68 16.82
CA HIS A 97 6.57 -4.44 17.53
C HIS A 97 7.84 -3.70 17.94
N THR A 98 8.36 -2.85 17.05
CA THR A 98 9.68 -2.24 17.24
C THR A 98 9.71 -1.20 18.35
N ASP A 99 8.56 -0.66 18.78
CA ASP A 99 8.46 0.31 19.87
C ASP A 99 8.32 -0.28 21.28
N HIS A 100 8.17 -1.61 21.40
CA HIS A 100 7.85 -2.30 22.66
C HIS A 100 6.58 -1.82 23.38
N ARG A 101 5.64 -1.14 22.71
CA ARG A 101 4.46 -0.57 23.39
C ARG A 101 3.34 -1.56 23.63
N TYR A 102 3.14 -2.55 22.75
CA TYR A 102 2.10 -3.61 22.85
C TYR A 102 0.75 -3.11 23.40
N PRO A 103 0.10 -2.11 22.76
CA PRO A 103 -1.14 -1.56 23.27
C PRO A 103 -2.27 -2.60 23.23
N THR A 104 -3.13 -2.61 24.25
CA THR A 104 -4.35 -3.44 24.29
C THR A 104 -5.62 -2.61 24.12
N GLU A 105 -5.56 -1.30 24.34
CA GLU A 105 -6.72 -0.40 24.32
C GLU A 105 -6.60 0.73 23.26
N PRO A 106 -7.73 1.17 22.66
CA PRO A 106 -7.75 2.37 21.82
C PRO A 106 -7.44 3.66 22.61
N PRO A 107 -6.93 4.73 21.96
CA PRO A 107 -6.62 4.85 20.54
C PRO A 107 -5.17 4.47 20.20
N THR A 108 -4.42 3.87 21.13
CA THR A 108 -2.99 3.63 20.93
C THR A 108 -2.71 2.55 19.90
N PHE A 109 -1.70 2.80 19.06
CA PHE A 109 -1.17 1.87 18.07
C PHE A 109 0.34 1.70 18.29
N THR A 110 0.82 0.52 17.94
CA THR A 110 2.23 0.17 17.96
C THR A 110 2.87 0.55 16.63
N THR A 111 4.16 0.88 16.66
CA THR A 111 4.99 0.89 15.46
C THR A 111 5.70 -0.44 15.29
N GLY A 112 5.94 -0.82 14.04
CA GLY A 112 6.43 -2.16 13.73
C GLY A 112 6.88 -2.36 12.30
N VAL A 113 7.48 -3.52 12.07
CA VAL A 113 7.79 -4.03 10.73
C VAL A 113 6.79 -5.13 10.41
N PHE A 114 6.10 -5.03 9.28
CA PHE A 114 5.03 -5.93 8.87
C PHE A 114 5.33 -6.52 7.49
N LEU A 115 5.23 -7.84 7.37
CA LEU A 115 5.44 -8.56 6.10
C LEU A 115 4.10 -9.04 5.53
N TYR A 116 3.98 -8.91 4.22
CA TYR A 116 2.81 -9.31 3.43
C TYR A 116 3.26 -10.14 2.24
N ARG A 117 2.56 -11.24 1.94
CA ARG A 117 2.75 -11.97 0.69
C ARG A 117 2.44 -11.03 -0.47
N LYS A 118 3.36 -10.94 -1.43
CA LYS A 118 3.25 -10.06 -2.58
C LYS A 118 2.01 -10.37 -3.40
N SER A 119 1.66 -11.65 -3.59
CA SER A 119 0.47 -12.03 -4.37
C SER A 119 -0.84 -11.52 -3.78
N ARG A 120 -0.89 -11.25 -2.47
CA ARG A 120 -2.09 -10.69 -1.82
C ARG A 120 -2.34 -9.25 -2.24
N LEU A 121 -1.29 -8.45 -2.40
CA LEU A 121 -1.41 -7.00 -2.56
C LEU A 121 -1.00 -6.50 -3.95
N PHE A 122 -0.04 -7.17 -4.58
CA PHE A 122 0.63 -6.77 -5.82
C PHE A 122 0.72 -7.96 -6.79
N TRP A 123 -0.40 -8.66 -7.02
CA TRP A 123 -0.44 -9.87 -7.89
C TRP A 123 -0.08 -9.60 -9.35
N THR A 124 -0.21 -8.36 -9.81
CA THR A 124 0.15 -7.95 -11.17
C THR A 124 1.61 -7.54 -11.33
N PHE A 125 2.35 -7.40 -10.22
CA PHE A 125 3.74 -6.98 -10.24
C PHE A 125 4.64 -8.17 -10.57
N PRO A 126 5.77 -7.97 -11.26
CA PRO A 126 6.83 -8.97 -11.31
C PRO A 126 7.41 -9.23 -9.91
N GLU A 127 8.36 -10.15 -9.80
CA GLU A 127 9.18 -10.23 -8.59
C GLU A 127 10.15 -9.05 -8.54
N PRO A 128 10.33 -8.40 -7.38
CA PRO A 128 11.30 -7.33 -7.26
C PRO A 128 12.72 -7.87 -7.43
N PRO A 129 13.68 -7.04 -7.88
CA PRO A 129 15.08 -7.43 -7.90
C PRO A 129 15.66 -7.49 -6.48
N ILE A 130 16.67 -8.34 -6.30
CA ILE A 130 17.55 -8.27 -5.13
C ILE A 130 18.46 -7.04 -5.30
N GLY A 131 18.58 -6.22 -4.26
CA GLY A 131 19.37 -4.98 -4.31
C GLY A 131 18.69 -3.89 -5.12
N ARG A 132 19.46 -3.20 -5.98
CA ARG A 132 18.98 -2.02 -6.72
C ARG A 132 18.22 -2.42 -7.98
N PRO A 133 17.05 -1.81 -8.27
CA PRO A 133 16.39 -2.00 -9.55
C PRO A 133 17.19 -1.36 -10.69
N PRO A 134 17.07 -1.87 -11.93
CA PRO A 134 17.65 -1.24 -13.10
C PRO A 134 17.21 0.23 -13.26
N PRO A 135 18.06 1.11 -13.82
CA PRO A 135 17.64 2.47 -14.16
C PRO A 135 16.42 2.45 -15.08
N GLY A 136 15.38 3.21 -14.74
CA GLY A 136 14.15 3.27 -15.52
C GLY A 136 13.27 2.02 -15.42
N ASP A 137 13.49 1.16 -14.42
CA ASP A 137 12.54 0.07 -14.13
C ASP A 137 11.12 0.63 -13.96
N ARG A 138 10.17 -0.04 -14.61
CA ARG A 138 8.76 0.38 -14.67
C ARG A 138 8.05 0.20 -13.34
N PHE A 139 8.37 -0.87 -12.62
CA PHE A 139 7.67 -1.28 -11.41
C PHE A 139 8.33 -0.77 -10.16
N TYR A 140 9.67 -0.70 -10.13
CA TYR A 140 10.41 -0.42 -8.91
C TYR A 140 11.35 0.77 -9.06
N MET A 141 11.50 1.51 -7.98
CA MET A 141 12.49 2.56 -7.84
C MET A 141 13.05 2.56 -6.41
N LEU A 142 14.09 3.37 -6.18
CA LEU A 142 14.61 3.57 -4.83
C LEU A 142 13.82 4.67 -4.12
N THR A 143 13.67 4.56 -2.80
CA THR A 143 13.11 5.62 -1.96
C THR A 143 13.97 6.89 -1.94
N SER A 144 15.22 6.79 -2.39
CA SER A 144 16.18 7.87 -2.57
C SER A 144 16.31 8.31 -4.03
N ASP A 145 15.41 7.89 -4.93
CA ASP A 145 15.51 8.20 -6.36
C ASP A 145 15.38 9.72 -6.58
N PRO A 146 16.28 10.34 -7.36
CA PRO A 146 16.32 11.79 -7.54
C PRO A 146 15.10 12.35 -8.29
N ARG A 147 14.28 11.50 -8.92
CA ARG A 147 13.02 11.92 -9.55
C ARG A 147 11.93 12.25 -8.53
N ILE A 148 12.08 11.80 -7.28
CA ILE A 148 11.13 12.12 -6.20
C ILE A 148 11.32 13.58 -5.77
N ARG A 149 10.29 14.38 -5.99
CA ARG A 149 10.25 15.80 -5.62
C ARG A 149 9.81 15.93 -4.16
N ARG A 150 10.50 16.81 -3.41
CA ARG A 150 10.07 17.18 -2.06
C ARG A 150 8.97 18.25 -2.16
N LEU A 151 7.71 17.80 -2.14
CA LEU A 151 6.54 18.64 -2.35
C LEU A 151 6.05 19.34 -1.08
N ASN A 152 6.23 18.69 0.09
CA ASN A 152 5.73 19.19 1.36
C ASN A 152 6.82 19.05 2.45
N PRO A 153 7.14 20.13 3.20
CA PRO A 153 8.17 20.07 4.26
C PRO A 153 7.77 19.23 5.47
N ILE A 154 6.48 18.95 5.67
CA ILE A 154 5.94 18.13 6.76
C ILE A 154 6.02 16.63 6.41
N SER A 155 5.91 16.29 5.12
CA SER A 155 6.06 14.91 4.66
C SER A 155 7.51 14.43 4.82
N ARG A 156 7.68 13.11 4.92
CA ARG A 156 9.01 12.49 5.03
C ARG A 156 9.91 12.87 3.85
N GLY A 157 9.37 12.80 2.64
CA GLY A 157 10.12 13.04 1.40
C GLY A 157 11.12 11.92 1.09
N PRO A 158 11.98 12.09 0.07
CA PRO A 158 12.94 11.07 -0.34
C PRO A 158 13.95 10.75 0.77
N GLN A 159 14.36 9.49 0.83
CA GLN A 159 15.44 9.03 1.70
C GLN A 159 16.80 9.55 1.22
N SER A 160 17.80 9.49 2.11
CA SER A 160 19.16 9.87 1.79
C SER A 160 19.73 9.02 0.65
N ALA A 161 20.38 9.66 -0.32
CA ALA A 161 21.12 9.00 -1.39
C ALA A 161 22.59 8.70 -1.01
N ASP A 162 22.96 8.91 0.27
CA ASP A 162 24.30 8.60 0.78
C ASP A 162 24.63 7.11 0.54
N PRO A 163 25.77 6.78 -0.09
CA PRO A 163 26.21 5.41 -0.30
C PRO A 163 26.33 4.55 0.97
N ALA A 164 26.44 5.16 2.15
CA ALA A 164 26.44 4.45 3.44
C ALA A 164 25.05 3.95 3.88
N VAL A 165 23.99 4.51 3.30
CA VAL A 165 22.59 4.08 3.50
C VAL A 165 22.27 2.97 2.50
N TYR A 166 21.71 1.87 3.00
CA TYR A 166 21.38 0.72 2.17
C TYR A 166 20.12 1.04 1.36
N PRO A 167 20.11 0.74 0.06
CA PRO A 167 19.00 1.09 -0.80
C PRO A 167 17.69 0.41 -0.36
N VAL A 168 16.64 1.19 -0.21
CA VAL A 168 15.27 0.69 0.02
C VAL A 168 14.48 0.82 -1.28
N LYS A 169 13.82 -0.28 -1.67
CA LYS A 169 12.98 -0.37 -2.87
C LYS A 169 11.54 -0.01 -2.56
N MET A 170 10.89 0.68 -3.49
CA MET A 170 9.45 0.94 -3.49
C MET A 170 8.89 0.83 -4.91
N PRO A 171 7.58 0.58 -5.09
CA PRO A 171 6.92 0.75 -6.37
C PRO A 171 7.08 2.16 -6.93
N THR A 172 7.07 2.29 -8.26
CA THR A 172 6.92 3.61 -8.89
C THR A 172 5.54 4.21 -8.57
N PRO A 173 5.39 5.55 -8.52
CA PRO A 173 4.12 6.19 -8.16
C PRO A 173 2.93 5.71 -9.01
N ALA A 174 3.11 5.56 -10.32
CA ALA A 174 2.08 5.07 -11.22
C ALA A 174 1.67 3.64 -10.86
N ARG A 175 2.62 2.73 -10.69
CA ARG A 175 2.32 1.32 -10.39
C ARG A 175 1.74 1.14 -9.00
N TYR A 176 2.17 1.94 -8.02
CA TYR A 176 1.58 1.97 -6.69
C TYR A 176 0.10 2.36 -6.74
N THR A 177 -0.20 3.45 -7.46
CA THR A 177 -1.56 3.97 -7.62
C THR A 177 -2.47 2.92 -8.26
N GLU A 178 -2.02 2.27 -9.33
CA GLU A 178 -2.78 1.18 -9.97
C GLU A 178 -3.03 0.01 -9.02
N ALA A 179 -2.03 -0.38 -8.21
CA ALA A 179 -2.21 -1.45 -7.24
C ALA A 179 -3.29 -1.10 -6.21
N MET A 180 -3.33 0.13 -5.71
CA MET A 180 -4.36 0.57 -4.76
C MET A 180 -5.75 0.62 -5.41
N LEU A 181 -5.85 1.06 -6.67
CA LEU A 181 -7.11 1.04 -7.42
C LEU A 181 -7.58 -0.40 -7.70
N LEU A 182 -6.65 -1.32 -8.01
CA LEU A 182 -6.94 -2.74 -8.16
C LEU A 182 -7.43 -3.38 -6.86
N LEU A 183 -6.80 -3.07 -5.73
CA LEU A 183 -7.23 -3.54 -4.41
C LEU A 183 -8.62 -2.99 -4.05
N THR A 184 -8.88 -1.72 -4.36
CA THR A 184 -10.22 -1.12 -4.23
C THR A 184 -11.27 -1.91 -5.03
N LEU A 185 -10.96 -2.30 -6.27
CA LEU A 185 -11.88 -3.11 -7.08
C LEU A 185 -12.03 -4.53 -6.51
N ARG A 186 -10.93 -5.20 -6.14
CA ARG A 186 -10.97 -6.55 -5.56
C ARG A 186 -11.88 -6.60 -4.34
N ASP A 187 -11.76 -5.61 -3.46
CA ASP A 187 -12.45 -5.54 -2.18
C ASP A 187 -13.77 -4.75 -2.24
N LEU A 188 -14.24 -4.43 -3.45
CA LEU A 188 -15.46 -3.64 -3.67
C LEU A 188 -16.70 -4.30 -3.07
N VAL A 189 -16.67 -5.61 -2.77
CA VAL A 189 -17.68 -6.34 -1.99
C VAL A 189 -17.91 -5.77 -0.58
N GLY A 190 -17.00 -4.90 -0.11
CA GLY A 190 -17.10 -4.25 1.20
C GLY A 190 -16.31 -4.99 2.27
N THR A 191 -15.08 -5.41 1.97
CA THR A 191 -14.18 -5.93 3.03
C THR A 191 -13.78 -4.79 3.98
N HIS A 192 -13.27 -5.15 5.16
CA HIS A 192 -12.78 -4.17 6.13
C HIS A 192 -11.66 -3.28 5.55
N ALA A 193 -10.86 -3.82 4.62
CA ALA A 193 -9.73 -3.12 4.01
C ALA A 193 -10.10 -2.13 2.89
N LEU A 194 -11.33 -2.19 2.36
CA LEU A 194 -11.76 -1.33 1.25
C LEU A 194 -11.51 0.16 1.52
N MET A 195 -11.81 0.62 2.75
CA MET A 195 -11.61 2.03 3.13
C MET A 195 -10.14 2.44 3.07
N HIS A 196 -9.23 1.55 3.45
CA HIS A 196 -7.79 1.83 3.43
C HIS A 196 -7.29 2.02 1.99
N TRP A 197 -7.72 1.16 1.06
CA TRP A 197 -7.38 1.31 -0.37
C TRP A 197 -7.94 2.58 -1.00
N GLU A 198 -9.18 2.94 -0.66
CA GLU A 198 -9.79 4.19 -1.11
C GLU A 198 -9.00 5.40 -0.58
N ILE A 199 -8.60 5.39 0.69
CA ILE A 199 -7.78 6.47 1.29
C ILE A 199 -6.42 6.57 0.60
N GLU A 200 -5.70 5.46 0.43
CA GLU A 200 -4.36 5.51 -0.19
C GLU A 200 -4.40 5.93 -1.66
N SER A 201 -5.35 5.39 -2.43
CA SER A 201 -5.55 5.83 -3.82
C SER A 201 -5.99 7.29 -3.90
N GLY A 202 -6.82 7.75 -2.96
CA GLY A 202 -7.22 9.14 -2.79
C GLY A 202 -6.05 10.08 -2.51
N TYR A 203 -5.11 9.67 -1.65
CA TYR A 203 -3.88 10.42 -1.41
C TYR A 203 -3.00 10.53 -2.66
N MET A 204 -2.86 9.43 -3.42
CA MET A 204 -2.09 9.43 -4.66
C MET A 204 -2.73 10.29 -5.76
N LEU A 205 -4.07 10.31 -5.82
CA LEU A 205 -4.86 11.10 -6.75
C LEU A 205 -5.22 12.50 -6.21
N GLY A 206 -4.68 12.91 -5.05
CA GLY A 206 -4.83 14.27 -4.53
C GLY A 206 -6.27 14.68 -4.18
N TRP A 207 -6.89 14.01 -3.21
CA TRP A 207 -8.29 14.24 -2.78
C TRP A 207 -8.68 15.68 -2.40
N ASP A 208 -7.74 16.61 -2.15
CA ASP A 208 -8.06 18.03 -1.95
C ASP A 208 -6.88 18.92 -2.37
N ASP A 209 -7.17 19.96 -3.17
CA ASP A 209 -6.36 21.16 -3.43
C ASP A 209 -4.96 21.03 -4.07
N GLN A 210 -4.50 19.85 -4.47
CA GLN A 210 -3.25 19.73 -5.22
C GLN A 210 -3.46 20.05 -6.71
N LYS A 211 -2.97 21.21 -7.15
CA LYS A 211 -2.93 21.59 -8.57
C LYS A 211 -2.10 20.59 -9.38
N ASP A 212 -2.40 20.47 -10.66
CA ASP A 212 -1.56 19.73 -11.59
C ASP A 212 -0.12 20.24 -11.50
N GLY A 213 0.82 19.31 -11.29
CA GLY A 213 2.23 19.63 -11.05
C GLY A 213 2.68 19.55 -9.58
N ASP A 214 1.79 19.40 -8.61
CA ASP A 214 2.12 19.33 -7.16
C ASP A 214 2.14 17.89 -6.59
N ARG A 215 2.36 16.88 -7.43
CA ARG A 215 2.36 15.45 -7.05
C ARG A 215 3.47 14.65 -7.71
N ASN A 216 3.99 13.62 -7.05
CA ASN A 216 4.99 12.74 -7.65
C ASN A 216 4.42 11.72 -8.65
N LEU A 217 3.09 11.65 -8.78
CA LEU A 217 2.39 10.83 -9.77
C LEU A 217 2.21 11.60 -11.10
N ASP A 218 2.73 11.06 -12.19
CA ASP A 218 2.31 11.44 -13.54
C ASP A 218 1.13 10.56 -13.96
N VAL A 219 -0.02 11.18 -14.25
CA VAL A 219 -1.25 10.47 -14.64
C VAL A 219 -1.09 9.77 -15.99
N ASP A 220 -0.26 10.32 -16.89
CA ASP A 220 -0.03 9.71 -18.20
C ASP A 220 0.87 8.47 -18.15
N GLU A 221 1.50 8.21 -17.00
CA GLU A 221 2.23 6.96 -16.74
C GLU A 221 1.32 5.82 -16.26
N LEU A 222 0.03 6.08 -15.96
CA LEU A 222 -0.93 5.04 -15.62
C LEU A 222 -1.37 4.26 -16.86
N ASP A 223 -1.59 2.95 -16.73
CA ASP A 223 -2.21 2.12 -17.74
C ASP A 223 -3.74 2.25 -17.72
N GLU A 224 -4.38 1.91 -18.83
CA GLU A 224 -5.83 1.72 -18.83
C GLU A 224 -6.22 0.46 -18.06
N PRO A 225 -7.35 0.46 -17.32
CA PRO A 225 -8.37 1.52 -17.22
C PRO A 225 -8.10 2.56 -16.11
N PHE A 226 -6.95 2.50 -15.45
CA PHE A 226 -6.64 3.31 -14.26
C PHE A 226 -6.32 4.77 -14.60
N ARG A 227 -5.73 5.01 -15.78
CA ARG A 227 -5.56 6.36 -16.31
C ARG A 227 -6.89 7.08 -16.47
N GLU A 228 -7.88 6.42 -17.07
CA GLU A 228 -9.22 6.99 -17.23
C GLU A 228 -9.87 7.26 -15.87
N TRP A 229 -9.76 6.32 -14.92
CA TRP A 229 -10.23 6.54 -13.55
C TRP A 229 -9.57 7.77 -12.92
N ALA A 230 -8.24 7.89 -13.01
CA ALA A 230 -7.53 9.05 -12.47
C ALA A 230 -8.04 10.37 -13.08
N LYS A 231 -8.29 10.43 -14.39
CA LYS A 231 -8.85 11.62 -15.05
C LYS A 231 -10.24 11.99 -14.50
N ILE A 232 -11.13 11.01 -14.34
CA ILE A 232 -12.47 11.22 -13.76
C ILE A 232 -12.37 11.77 -12.32
N MET A 233 -11.43 11.26 -11.53
CA MET A 233 -11.23 11.72 -10.14
C MET A 233 -10.70 13.15 -10.06
N LEU A 234 -9.79 13.51 -10.96
CA LEU A 234 -9.02 14.75 -10.90
C LEU A 234 -9.74 15.94 -11.53
N ASP A 235 -10.35 15.75 -12.69
CA ASP A 235 -10.91 16.86 -13.46
C ASP A 235 -12.43 16.94 -13.26
N ALA A 236 -12.87 17.98 -12.55
CA ALA A 236 -14.28 18.25 -12.26
C ALA A 236 -15.12 18.45 -13.53
N GLN A 237 -14.48 18.86 -14.63
CA GLN A 237 -15.09 19.13 -15.93
C GLN A 237 -14.93 17.96 -16.90
N TYR A 238 -14.28 16.88 -16.48
CA TYR A 238 -14.11 15.68 -17.28
C TYR A 238 -15.48 15.08 -17.61
N GLY A 239 -15.75 14.85 -18.90
CA GLY A 239 -17.09 14.51 -19.38
C GLY A 239 -17.73 13.32 -18.66
N GLU A 240 -16.94 12.28 -18.36
CA GLU A 240 -17.42 11.11 -17.63
C GLU A 240 -17.70 11.35 -16.14
N ARG A 241 -17.14 12.40 -15.54
CA ARG A 241 -17.42 12.79 -14.15
C ARG A 241 -18.76 13.51 -14.00
N ILE A 242 -19.31 14.08 -15.08
CA ILE A 242 -20.59 14.80 -15.02
C ILE A 242 -21.71 13.80 -14.69
N GLY A 243 -22.15 13.80 -13.44
CA GLY A 243 -23.13 12.84 -12.91
C GLY A 243 -22.51 11.59 -12.28
N ASP A 244 -21.18 11.49 -12.21
CA ASP A 244 -20.44 10.38 -11.59
C ASP A 244 -19.36 10.87 -10.60
N VAL A 245 -19.84 11.35 -9.45
CA VAL A 245 -19.01 11.92 -8.39
C VAL A 245 -18.06 10.85 -7.84
N VAL A 246 -16.75 11.15 -7.85
CA VAL A 246 -15.68 10.24 -7.37
C VAL A 246 -15.65 8.92 -8.16
N ALA A 247 -15.96 8.98 -9.47
CA ALA A 247 -15.90 7.83 -10.38
C ALA A 247 -16.70 6.60 -9.90
N TYR A 248 -17.82 6.82 -9.21
CA TYR A 248 -18.62 5.78 -8.58
C TYR A 248 -19.23 4.78 -9.58
N ARG A 249 -19.86 5.21 -10.67
CA ARG A 249 -20.41 4.31 -11.70
C ARG A 249 -19.28 3.72 -12.53
N TRP A 250 -18.23 4.49 -12.81
CA TRP A 250 -17.04 4.01 -13.51
C TRP A 250 -16.37 2.84 -12.79
N ARG A 251 -16.06 2.96 -11.50
CA ARG A 251 -15.42 1.89 -10.71
C ARG A 251 -16.25 0.61 -10.69
N HIS A 252 -17.58 0.68 -10.57
CA HIS A 252 -18.43 -0.51 -10.58
C HIS A 252 -18.50 -1.16 -11.98
N ARG A 253 -18.51 -0.36 -13.06
CA ARG A 253 -18.38 -0.87 -14.43
C ARG A 253 -17.06 -1.61 -14.64
N THR A 254 -15.96 -0.99 -14.22
CA THR A 254 -14.62 -1.59 -14.28
C THR A 254 -14.54 -2.87 -13.46
N TYR A 255 -15.11 -2.90 -12.24
CA TYR A 255 -15.21 -4.11 -11.42
C TYR A 255 -15.90 -5.26 -12.18
N VAL A 256 -17.09 -5.01 -12.75
CA VAL A 256 -17.85 -6.01 -13.51
C VAL A 256 -17.06 -6.54 -14.70
N GLU A 257 -16.40 -5.65 -15.44
CA GLU A 257 -15.56 -6.05 -16.57
C GLU A 257 -14.38 -6.93 -16.14
N MET A 258 -13.67 -6.52 -15.10
CA MET A 258 -12.51 -7.26 -14.60
C MET A 258 -12.90 -8.60 -13.97
N LYS A 259 -14.05 -8.67 -13.27
CA LYS A 259 -14.61 -9.94 -12.78
C LYS A 259 -14.95 -10.90 -13.92
N ARG A 260 -15.61 -10.42 -14.98
CA ARG A 260 -15.92 -11.25 -16.17
C ARG A 260 -14.67 -11.82 -16.85
N LYS A 261 -13.58 -11.05 -16.85
CA LYS A 261 -12.28 -11.47 -17.39
C LYS A 261 -11.44 -12.29 -16.40
N ASN A 262 -11.95 -12.59 -15.20
CA ASN A 262 -11.25 -13.28 -14.13
C ASN A 262 -9.90 -12.63 -13.76
N LEU A 263 -9.85 -11.28 -13.76
CA LEU A 263 -8.65 -10.50 -13.47
C LEU A 263 -8.52 -10.08 -12.01
N LEU A 264 -9.59 -10.24 -11.21
CA LEU A 264 -9.60 -9.93 -9.79
C LEU A 264 -9.54 -11.23 -8.98
N PRO A 265 -8.54 -11.42 -8.10
CA PRO A 265 -8.55 -12.54 -7.16
C PRO A 265 -9.74 -12.42 -6.18
N PRO A 266 -9.96 -13.45 -5.34
CA PRO A 266 -10.95 -13.35 -4.26
C PRO A 266 -10.67 -12.14 -3.35
N PRO A 267 -11.73 -11.48 -2.84
CA PRO A 267 -11.57 -10.42 -1.84
C PRO A 267 -10.92 -10.98 -0.58
N GLU A 268 -10.22 -10.11 0.15
CA GLU A 268 -9.49 -10.52 1.35
C GLU A 268 -10.02 -9.85 2.62
N GLY A 269 -10.14 -10.66 3.67
CA GLY A 269 -10.56 -10.22 5.00
C GLY A 269 -12.07 -10.33 5.24
N PRO A 270 -12.51 -10.07 6.49
CA PRO A 270 -13.93 -10.05 6.83
C PRO A 270 -14.68 -8.96 6.07
N LEU A 271 -15.94 -9.25 5.74
CA LEU A 271 -16.87 -8.24 5.26
C LEU A 271 -17.21 -7.25 6.39
N ASN A 272 -17.29 -5.97 6.04
CA ASN A 272 -17.74 -4.92 6.94
C ASN A 272 -19.08 -4.35 6.46
N THR A 273 -20.15 -5.10 6.75
CA THR A 273 -21.52 -4.74 6.37
C THR A 273 -22.10 -3.59 7.19
N PHE A 274 -21.39 -3.13 8.24
CA PHE A 274 -21.79 -1.96 9.01
C PHE A 274 -21.46 -0.67 8.26
N ILE A 275 -20.32 -0.63 7.58
CA ILE A 275 -19.86 0.53 6.81
C ILE A 275 -20.41 0.47 5.37
N TRP A 276 -20.38 -0.71 4.77
CA TRP A 276 -20.64 -0.85 3.34
C TRP A 276 -22.04 -1.41 3.06
N ARG A 277 -22.77 -0.73 2.17
CA ARG A 277 -23.97 -1.30 1.55
C ARG A 277 -23.61 -2.55 0.74
N PRO A 278 -24.49 -3.57 0.69
CA PRO A 278 -24.30 -4.75 -0.14
C PRO A 278 -23.92 -4.37 -1.59
N LEU A 279 -23.01 -5.12 -2.19
CA LEU A 279 -22.52 -4.80 -3.52
C LEU A 279 -23.63 -4.92 -4.58
N GLU A 280 -24.55 -5.86 -4.40
CA GLU A 280 -25.72 -6.06 -5.27
C GLU A 280 -26.56 -4.80 -5.40
N ASP A 281 -26.77 -4.08 -4.29
CA ASP A 281 -27.54 -2.85 -4.27
C ASP A 281 -26.80 -1.72 -5.00
N ARG A 282 -25.48 -1.65 -4.83
CA ARG A 282 -24.63 -0.66 -5.51
C ARG A 282 -24.52 -0.93 -7.01
N LEU A 283 -24.45 -2.20 -7.42
CA LEU A 283 -24.48 -2.60 -8.83
C LEU A 283 -25.84 -2.28 -9.46
N ARG A 284 -26.95 -2.52 -8.75
CA ARG A 284 -28.29 -2.18 -9.23
C ARG A 284 -28.49 -0.68 -9.44
N GLU A 285 -27.96 0.15 -8.53
CA GLU A 285 -27.96 1.63 -8.67
C GLU A 285 -27.19 2.11 -9.92
N CYS A 286 -26.21 1.31 -10.36
CA CYS A 286 -25.40 1.57 -11.53
C CYS A 286 -25.94 0.93 -12.82
N ASP A 287 -27.12 0.28 -12.76
CA ASP A 287 -27.70 -0.51 -13.87
C ASP A 287 -26.77 -1.64 -14.35
N LEU A 288 -26.08 -2.30 -13.40
CA LEU A 288 -25.11 -3.37 -13.65
C LEU A 288 -25.61 -4.76 -13.20
N PRO A 289 -25.07 -5.84 -13.79
CA PRO A 289 -25.42 -7.21 -13.41
C PRO A 289 -25.04 -7.50 -11.97
N VAL A 290 -26.00 -8.00 -11.18
CA VAL A 290 -25.82 -8.31 -9.75
C VAL A 290 -25.30 -9.73 -9.49
N ASP A 291 -25.30 -10.60 -10.50
CA ASP A 291 -24.76 -11.96 -10.44
C ASP A 291 -23.23 -12.01 -10.31
N LEU A 292 -22.58 -10.86 -10.47
CA LEU A 292 -21.13 -10.66 -10.32
C LEU A 292 -20.75 -9.98 -9.02
N ALA A 293 -21.71 -9.75 -8.12
CA ALA A 293 -21.44 -9.27 -6.77
C ALA A 293 -20.56 -10.27 -6.00
#